data_AF-A0A7C5KL66-F1
#
_entry.id   AF-A0A7C5KL66-F1
#
_cell.length_a   1.000
_cell.length_b   1.000
_cell.length_c   1.000
_cell.angle_alpha   90.00
_cell.angle_beta   90.00
_cell.angle_gamma   90.00
#
_symmetry.space_group_name_H-M   'P 1'
#
loop_
_entity.id
_entity.type
_entity.pdbx_description
1 polymer ?
#
loop_
_entity_poly.entity_id
_entity_poly.type
_entity_poly.pdbx_seq_one_letter_code
_entity_poly.pdbx_strand_id
1 'polypeptide(L)' 'GVYDIHSPNIPSVEQMVELMRLAARRIPAERLWVNPDCGLKTRTWAEVDPALHNMVEAARRLREAFAPGTAAQA' A
#
# COMPACT_ATOMS: atom_id res chain seq x y z
N GLY A 1 -5.99 -2.61 -6.27
CA GLY A 1 -5.15 -1.57 -5.67
C GLY A 1 -5.28 -1.67 -4.17
N VAL A 2 -4.67 -0.72 -3.45
CA VAL A 2 -4.70 -0.64 -1.97
C VAL A 2 -5.41 0.61 -1.45
N TYR A 3 -5.88 1.45 -2.37
CA TYR A 3 -6.63 2.66 -2.10
C TYR A 3 -7.90 2.63 -2.94
N ASP A 4 -9.04 2.47 -2.25
CA ASP A 4 -10.37 2.58 -2.84
C ASP A 4 -10.64 4.06 -3.16
N ILE A 5 -10.45 4.40 -4.42
CA ILE A 5 -10.65 5.75 -4.93
C ILE A 5 -12.12 6.10 -5.06
N HIS A 6 -13.08 5.20 -4.84
CA HIS A 6 -14.52 5.48 -4.92
C HIS A 6 -15.11 5.90 -3.57
N SER A 7 -14.33 5.79 -2.49
CA SER A 7 -14.65 6.26 -1.16
C SER A 7 -13.92 7.59 -0.84
N PRO A 8 -14.52 8.48 -0.03
CA PRO A 8 -13.81 9.66 0.50
C PRO A 8 -12.80 9.30 1.61
N ASN A 9 -12.70 8.02 1.98
CA ASN A 9 -11.78 7.57 3.01
C ASN A 9 -10.32 7.82 2.63
N ILE A 10 -9.54 8.37 3.57
CA ILE A 10 -8.08 8.45 3.49
C ILE A 10 -7.52 7.23 4.25
N PRO A 11 -7.11 6.16 3.56
CA PRO A 11 -6.57 4.96 4.22
C PRO A 11 -5.29 5.27 5.02
N SER A 12 -5.17 4.65 6.20
CA SER A 12 -3.95 4.71 7.00
C SER A 12 -2.84 3.83 6.43
N VAL A 13 -1.60 4.09 6.86
CA VAL A 13 -0.45 3.26 6.50
C VAL A 13 -0.67 1.80 6.93
N GLU A 14 -1.17 1.59 8.14
CA GLU A 14 -1.37 0.26 8.73
C GLU A 14 -2.41 -0.55 7.95
N GLN A 15 -3.51 0.09 7.53
CA GLN A 15 -4.54 -0.54 6.70
C GLN A 15 -3.95 -1.04 5.38
N MET A 16 -3.14 -0.21 4.72
CA MET A 16 -2.50 -0.61 3.46
C MET A 16 -1.46 -1.71 3.67
N VAL A 17 -0.65 -1.65 4.73
CA VAL A 17 0.33 -2.69 5.06
C VAL A 17 -0.35 -4.04 5.24
N GLU A 18 -1.49 -4.09 5.94
CA GLU A 18 -2.23 -5.34 6.14
C GLU A 18 -2.76 -5.91 4.81
N LEU A 19 -3.35 -5.07 3.96
CA LEU A 19 -3.78 -5.48 2.62
C LEU A 19 -2.63 -6.03 1.78
N MET A 20 -1.47 -5.37 1.82
CA MET A 20 -0.29 -5.82 1.08
C MET A 20 0.28 -7.13 1.63
N ARG A 21 0.28 -7.34 2.96
CA ARG A 21 0.68 -8.62 3.56
C ARG A 21 -0.23 -9.76 3.12
N LEU A 22 -1.53 -9.52 3.02
CA LEU A 22 -2.47 -10.50 2.48
C LEU A 22 -2.19 -10.81 1.01
N ALA A 23 -1.89 -9.80 0.19
CA ALA A 23 -1.52 -9.97 -1.21
C ALA A 23 -0.21 -10.74 -1.38
N ALA A 24 0.80 -10.45 -0.55
CA ALA A 24 2.11 -11.11 -0.57
C ALA A 24 2.05 -12.61 -0.25
N ARG A 25 0.97 -13.09 0.40
CA ARG A 25 0.74 -14.54 0.59
C ARG A 25 0.43 -15.28 -0.70
N ARG A 26 0.03 -14.56 -1.77
CA ARG A 26 -0.39 -15.14 -3.06
C ARG A 26 0.44 -14.68 -4.24
N ILE A 27 1.05 -13.50 -4.15
CA ILE A 27 1.85 -12.89 -5.21
C ILE A 27 3.28 -12.72 -4.67
N PRO A 28 4.31 -13.28 -5.33
CA PRO A 28 5.70 -13.05 -4.96
C PRO A 28 6.01 -11.55 -4.88
N ALA A 29 6.83 -11.15 -3.91
CA ALA A 29 7.10 -9.73 -3.63
C ALA A 29 7.65 -8.99 -4.86
N GLU A 30 8.42 -9.66 -5.72
CA GLU A 30 9.02 -9.11 -6.94
C GLU A 30 7.97 -8.79 -8.02
N ARG A 31 6.76 -9.34 -7.89
CA ARG A 31 5.62 -9.14 -8.79
C ARG A 31 4.51 -8.29 -8.16
N LEU A 32 4.65 -7.90 -6.90
CA LEU A 32 3.62 -7.15 -6.18
C LEU A 32 3.81 -5.64 -6.38
N TRP A 33 2.86 -5.02 -7.07
CA TRP A 33 2.81 -3.57 -7.26
C TRP A 33 1.81 -2.93 -6.29
N VAL A 34 2.11 -1.69 -5.90
CA VAL A 34 1.29 -0.90 -4.98
C VAL A 34 0.77 0.32 -5.73
N ASN A 35 -0.54 0.40 -5.92
CA ASN A 35 -1.21 1.47 -6.64
C ASN A 35 -2.66 1.64 -6.17
N PRO A 36 -3.32 2.78 -6.46
CA PRO A 36 -4.76 2.95 -6.24
C PRO A 36 -5.59 2.02 -7.13
N ASP A 37 -6.88 1.84 -6.81
CA ASP A 37 -7.76 0.98 -7.59
C ASP A 37 -8.00 1.48 -9.02
N CYS A 38 -8.03 2.79 -9.22
CA CYS A 38 -8.21 3.42 -10.53
C CYS A 38 -7.57 4.83 -10.53
N GLY A 39 -7.85 5.62 -11.58
CA GLY A 39 -7.42 7.01 -11.68
C GLY A 39 -8.08 7.92 -10.63
N LEU A 40 -7.42 9.04 -10.32
CA LEU A 40 -7.78 9.94 -9.22
C LEU A 40 -8.66 11.12 -9.64
N LYS A 41 -9.23 11.11 -10.86
CA LYS A 41 -9.98 12.24 -11.46
C LYS A 41 -11.12 12.76 -10.57
N THR A 42 -11.72 11.89 -9.76
CA THR A 42 -12.89 12.22 -8.93
C THR A 42 -12.53 12.62 -7.51
N ARG A 43 -11.26 12.62 -7.12
CA ARG A 43 -10.79 12.93 -5.75
C ARG A 43 -10.23 14.35 -5.66
N THR A 44 -10.19 14.88 -4.45
CA THR A 44 -9.63 16.21 -4.15
C THR A 44 -8.18 16.10 -3.67
N TRP A 45 -7.39 17.16 -3.81
CA TRP A 45 -6.01 17.18 -3.31
C TRP A 45 -5.90 16.95 -1.80
N ALA A 46 -6.88 17.42 -1.02
CA ALA A 46 -6.94 17.20 0.42
C ALA A 46 -7.12 15.71 0.79
N GLU A 47 -7.68 14.90 -0.12
CA GLU A 47 -7.81 13.45 0.04
C GLU A 47 -6.59 12.72 -0.57
N VAL A 48 -6.18 13.13 -1.77
CA VAL A 48 -5.16 12.44 -2.57
C VAL A 48 -3.78 12.54 -1.95
N ASP A 49 -3.36 13.74 -1.54
CA ASP A 49 -2.01 13.98 -1.03
C ASP A 49 -1.67 13.09 0.19
N PRO A 50 -2.48 13.09 1.27
CA PRO A 50 -2.24 12.20 2.40
C PRO A 50 -2.40 10.72 2.06
N ALA A 51 -3.35 10.34 1.19
CA ALA A 51 -3.54 8.94 0.80
C ALA A 51 -2.32 8.39 0.04
N LEU A 52 -1.75 9.17 -0.89
CA LEU A 52 -0.56 8.77 -1.65
C LEU A 52 0.69 8.77 -0.77
N HIS A 53 0.82 9.73 0.16
CA HIS A 53 1.89 9.71 1.17
C HIS A 53 1.84 8.43 2.01
N ASN A 54 0.66 8.07 2.52
CA ASN A 54 0.47 6.84 3.28
C ASN A 54 0.78 5.59 2.45
N MET A 55 0.43 5.58 1.17
CA MET A 55 0.71 4.47 0.26
C MET A 55 2.20 4.26 0.01
N VAL A 56 2.95 5.34 -0.22
CA VAL A 56 4.41 5.27 -0.42
C VAL A 56 5.10 4.80 0.87
N GLU A 57 4.66 5.31 2.02
CA GLU A 57 5.18 4.91 3.33
C GLU A 57 4.89 3.42 3.61
N ALA A 58 3.66 2.95 3.37
CA ALA A 58 3.31 1.55 3.52
C ALA A 58 4.21 0.65 2.64
N ALA A 59 4.47 1.06 1.40
CA ALA A 59 5.35 0.32 0.50
C ALA A 59 6.81 0.31 0.97
N ARG A 60 7.31 1.38 1.62
CA ARG A 60 8.64 1.40 2.26
C ARG A 60 8.73 0.37 3.39
N ARG A 61 7.77 0.37 4.31
CA ARG A 61 7.71 -0.59 5.42
C ARG A 61 7.68 -2.04 4.93
N LEU A 62 6.93 -2.31 3.86
CA LEU A 62 6.87 -3.66 3.29
C LEU A 62 8.20 -4.09 2.67
N ARG A 63 8.90 -3.18 1.97
CA ARG A 63 10.23 -3.47 1.40
C ARG A 63 11.27 -3.77 2.49
N GLU A 64 11.24 -3.04 3.60
CA GLU A 64 12.11 -3.31 4.75
C GLU A 64 11.85 -4.70 5.35
N ALA A 65 10.58 -5.10 5.45
CA ALA A 65 10.19 -6.42 5.93
C ALA A 65 10.64 -7.58 5.03
N PHE A 66 10.84 -7.34 3.73
CA PHE A 66 11.30 -8.33 2.76
C PHE A 66 12.78 -8.19 2.38
N ALA A 67 13.53 -7.28 3.00
CA ALA A 67 14.95 -7.09 2.70
C ALA A 67 15.75 -8.37 3.00
N PRO A 68 16.64 -8.82 2.10
CA PRO A 68 17.48 -9.98 2.38
C PRO A 68 18.40 -9.66 3.58
N GLY A 69 18.12 -10.32 4.71
CA GLY A 69 18.78 -10.07 6.00
C GLY A 69 17.82 -10.03 7.20
N THR A 70 16.52 -9.82 6.98
CA THR A 70 15.47 -9.82 8.03
C THR A 70 14.63 -11.09 8.05
N ALA A 71 14.85 -12.04 7.13
CA ALA A 71 14.16 -13.33 7.04
C ALA A 71 14.61 -14.38 8.10
N ALA A 72 14.87 -13.93 9.32
CA ALA A 72 14.96 -14.79 10.49
C ALA A 72 14.05 -14.22 11.58
N GLN A 73 12.74 -14.46 11.43
CA GLN A 73 11.74 -14.62 12.50
C GLN A 73 10.31 -14.49 11.92
N ALA A 74 9.73 -15.63 11.54
CA ALA A 74 8.34 -16.00 11.75
C ALA A 74 8.20 -17.51 11.52
#